data_AF-A0A7L9C170-F1
#
_entry.id   AF-A0A7L9C170-F1
#
_cell.length_a   1.000
_cell.length_b   1.000
_cell.length_c   1.000
_cell.angle_alpha   90.00
_cell.angle_beta   90.00
_cell.angle_gamma   90.00
#
_symmetry.space_group_name_H-M   'P 1'
#
loop_
_entity.id
_entity.type
_entity.pdbx_description
1 polymer ?
#
loop_
_entity_poly.entity_id
_entity_poly.type
_entity_poly.pdbx_seq_one_letter_code
_entity_poly.pdbx_strand_id
1 'polypeptide(L)'
;MLGYVLAYRPLTLDGSLVTSAGRRFFFTAGPNDTVLRGGDWVHFEPLPGAATPDAHHSGTSTFARIIARADHVASLCVSSGDAAALLAALAGESLLERPA
;
A
#
# COMPACT_ATOMS: atom_id res chain seq x y z
N MET A 1 -4.61 -3.66 -10.38
CA MET A 1 -5.30 -3.69 -9.07
C MET A 1 -5.45 -2.26 -8.54
N LEU A 2 -6.31 -2.02 -7.55
CA LEU A 2 -6.44 -0.71 -6.88
C LEU A 2 -5.83 -0.78 -5.48
N GLY A 3 -5.07 0.24 -5.10
CA GLY A 3 -4.43 0.35 -3.79
C GLY A 3 -4.54 1.75 -3.20
N TYR A 4 -4.56 1.82 -1.87
CA TYR A 4 -4.51 3.05 -1.09
C TYR A 4 -3.08 3.26 -0.57
N VAL A 5 -2.46 4.38 -0.89
CA VAL A 5 -1.10 4.70 -0.47
C VAL A 5 -1.11 5.06 1.02
N LEU A 6 -0.38 4.27 1.81
CA LEU A 6 -0.19 4.50 3.25
C LEU A 6 0.86 5.57 3.49
N ALA A 7 2.01 5.40 2.84
CA ALA A 7 3.15 6.29 2.98
C ALA A 7 3.94 6.35 1.67
N TYR A 8 4.52 7.51 1.40
CA TYR A 8 5.42 7.74 0.29
C TYR A 8 6.53 8.68 0.74
N ARG A 9 7.78 8.32 0.46
CA ARG A 9 8.98 9.10 0.79
C ARG A 9 9.53 9.72 -0.50
N PRO A 10 9.31 11.02 -0.75
CA PRO A 10 9.70 11.63 -2.02
C PRO A 10 11.22 11.65 -2.27
N LEU A 11 12.03 11.60 -1.21
CA LEU A 11 13.50 11.65 -1.32
C LEU A 11 14.09 10.34 -1.84
N THR A 12 13.53 9.23 -1.40
CA THR A 12 14.00 7.87 -1.70
C THR A 12 13.10 7.16 -2.71
N LEU A 13 11.98 7.79 -3.09
CA LEU A 13 10.98 7.32 -4.03
C LEU A 13 10.35 5.97 -3.63
N ASP A 14 10.48 5.54 -2.38
CA ASP A 14 9.81 4.35 -1.87
C ASP A 14 8.49 4.69 -1.17
N GLY A 15 7.57 3.75 -1.22
CA GLY A 15 6.30 3.86 -0.52
C GLY A 15 5.67 2.51 -0.26
N SER A 16 4.52 2.56 0.39
CA SER A 16 3.70 1.39 0.61
C SER A 16 2.22 1.69 0.41
N LEU A 17 1.48 0.67 -0.01
CA LEU A 17 0.05 0.73 -0.25
C LEU A 17 -0.63 -0.49 0.34
N VAL A 18 -1.95 -0.39 0.52
CA VAL A 18 -2.80 -1.49 0.97
C VAL A 18 -3.98 -1.68 0.01
N THR A 19 -4.43 -2.91 -0.17
CA THR A 19 -5.64 -3.23 -0.96
C THR A 19 -6.87 -3.37 -0.07
N SER A 20 -8.05 -3.49 -0.69
CA SER A 20 -9.30 -3.82 0.02
C SER A 20 -9.25 -5.14 0.80
N ALA A 21 -8.35 -6.05 0.44
CA ALA A 21 -8.15 -7.32 1.16
C ALA A 21 -7.16 -7.17 2.34
N GLY A 22 -6.82 -5.95 2.75
CA GLY A 22 -5.85 -5.70 3.83
C GLY A 22 -4.41 -6.09 3.47
N ARG A 23 -4.13 -6.38 2.19
CA ARG A 23 -2.79 -6.81 1.74
C ARG A 23 -1.91 -5.61 1.51
N ARG A 24 -0.74 -5.60 2.14
CA ARG A 24 0.24 -4.53 2.02
C ARG A 24 1.26 -4.84 0.91
N PHE A 25 1.58 -3.82 0.12
CA PHE A 25 2.63 -3.86 -0.90
C PHE A 25 3.60 -2.70 -0.70
N PHE A 26 4.84 -2.92 -1.10
CA PHE A 26 5.88 -1.89 -1.19
C PHE A 26 6.17 -1.59 -2.65
N PHE A 27 6.51 -0.35 -2.96
CA PHE A 27 6.83 0.06 -4.31
C PHE A 27 7.99 1.07 -4.29
N THR A 28 8.68 1.15 -5.41
CA THR A 28 9.59 2.24 -5.73
C THR A 28 9.03 2.97 -6.94
N ALA A 29 8.73 4.24 -6.78
CA ALA A 29 8.30 5.11 -7.86
C ALA A 29 9.50 5.49 -8.73
N GLY A 30 9.25 5.67 -10.02
CA GLY A 30 10.20 6.28 -10.92
C GLY A 30 10.35 7.78 -10.64
N PRO A 31 11.49 8.40 -11.02
CA PRO A 31 11.70 9.84 -10.87
C PRO A 31 10.74 10.70 -11.70
N ASN A 32 10.09 10.09 -12.70
CA ASN A 32 9.09 10.73 -13.56
C ASN A 32 7.66 10.38 -13.16
N ASP A 33 7.46 9.54 -12.14
CA ASP A 33 6.12 9.21 -11.67
C ASP A 33 5.52 10.40 -10.94
N THR A 34 4.20 10.56 -11.07
CA THR A 34 3.46 11.58 -10.32
C THR A 34 3.77 11.46 -8.84
N VAL A 35 4.23 12.56 -8.21
CA VAL A 35 4.51 12.61 -6.77
C VAL A 35 3.29 12.13 -6.00
N LEU A 36 3.39 10.94 -5.41
CA LEU A 36 2.34 10.36 -4.58
C LEU A 36 2.33 10.98 -3.19
N ARG A 37 1.22 10.83 -2.49
CA ARG A 37 1.05 11.20 -1.07
C ARG A 37 0.36 10.07 -0.34
N GLY A 38 0.59 9.98 0.97
CA GLY A 38 -0.30 9.20 1.83
C GLY A 38 -1.74 9.68 1.62
N GLY A 39 -2.66 8.75 1.38
CA GLY A 39 -4.04 9.06 1.02
C GLY A 39 -4.39 8.91 -0.46
N ASP A 40 -3.40 8.82 -1.35
CA ASP A 40 -3.66 8.66 -2.78
C ASP A 40 -4.19 7.27 -3.10
N TRP A 41 -5.07 7.22 -4.10
CA TRP A 41 -5.46 5.97 -4.74
C TRP A 41 -4.61 5.74 -5.99
N VAL A 42 -4.18 4.50 -6.19
CA VAL A 42 -3.31 4.14 -7.30
C VAL A 42 -3.73 2.82 -7.95
N HIS A 43 -3.62 2.78 -9.28
CA HIS A 43 -3.59 1.54 -10.02
C HIS A 43 -2.18 0.97 -9.98
N PHE A 44 -2.07 -0.31 -9.65
CA PHE A 44 -0.78 -0.99 -9.55
C PHE A 44 -0.86 -2.43 -10.06
N GLU A 45 0.31 -2.98 -10.42
CA GLU A 45 0.51 -4.41 -10.68
C GLU A 45 1.45 -5.02 -9.63
N PRO A 46 1.12 -6.18 -9.05
CA PRO A 46 2.08 -6.95 -8.26
C PRO A 46 3.25 -7.42 -9.14
N LEU A 47 4.47 -7.30 -8.64
CA LEU A 47 5.66 -7.79 -9.35
C LEU A 47 5.86 -9.30 -9.14
N PRO A 48 6.46 -10.03 -10.10
CA PRO A 48 6.77 -11.45 -9.92
C PRO A 48 7.65 -11.66 -8.68
N GLY A 49 7.33 -12.66 -7.85
CA GLY A 49 8.00 -12.86 -6.56
C GLY A 49 7.36 -12.08 -5.40
N ALA A 50 6.36 -11.24 -5.66
CA ALA A 50 5.30 -10.93 -4.70
C ALA A 50 4.61 -12.24 -4.32
N ALA A 51 5.18 -12.97 -3.36
CA ALA A 51 4.56 -14.17 -2.82
C ALA A 51 3.09 -13.83 -2.55
N THR A 52 2.17 -14.56 -3.15
CA THR A 52 0.76 -14.51 -2.75
C THR A 52 0.73 -14.91 -1.29
N PRO A 53 0.54 -13.99 -0.32
CA PRO A 53 0.53 -14.40 1.06
C PRO A 53 -0.87 -14.91 1.31
N ASP A 54 -0.99 -16.22 1.46
CA ASP A 54 -1.99 -16.78 2.34
C ASP A 54 -2.07 -15.91 3.60
N ALA A 55 -3.30 -15.69 4.01
CA ALA A 55 -3.66 -14.74 5.05
C ALA A 55 -2.80 -14.95 6.31
N HIS A 56 -2.33 -13.82 6.84
CA HIS A 56 -1.70 -13.68 8.15
C HIS A 56 -0.29 -14.27 8.31
N HIS A 57 0.67 -13.40 8.66
CA HIS A 57 1.93 -13.68 9.37
C HIS A 57 3.24 -13.94 8.64
N SER A 58 3.33 -14.06 7.31
CA SER A 58 4.67 -14.16 6.70
C SER A 58 5.19 -12.78 6.27
N GLY A 59 6.24 -12.30 6.94
CA GLY A 59 6.92 -11.02 6.70
C GLY A 59 7.64 -10.89 5.34
N THR A 60 7.12 -11.53 4.30
CA THR A 60 7.62 -11.42 2.93
C THR A 60 7.11 -10.12 2.31
N SER A 61 7.96 -9.11 2.26
CA SER A 61 7.67 -7.84 1.59
C SER A 61 7.21 -8.10 0.16
N THR A 62 5.94 -7.79 -0.10
CA THR A 62 5.32 -7.99 -1.40
C THR A 62 5.51 -6.72 -2.23
N PHE A 63 6.09 -6.81 -3.43
CA PHE A 63 6.39 -5.62 -4.24
C PHE A 63 5.37 -5.36 -5.34
N ALA A 64 5.17 -4.08 -5.66
CA ALA A 64 4.25 -3.60 -6.69
C ALA A 64 4.91 -2.53 -7.58
N ARG A 65 4.45 -2.44 -8.83
CA ARG A 65 4.70 -1.31 -9.72
C ARG A 65 3.44 -0.46 -9.81
N ILE A 66 3.59 0.85 -9.58
CA ILE A 66 2.53 1.83 -9.79
C ILE A 66 2.35 2.07 -11.29
N ILE A 67 1.12 2.04 -11.75
CA ILE A 67 0.74 2.24 -13.16
C ILE A 67 0.20 3.66 -13.35
N ALA A 68 -0.67 4.11 -12.44
CA ALA A 68 -1.29 5.43 -12.51
C ALA A 68 -1.87 5.84 -11.15
N ARG A 69 -2.04 7.15 -10.94
CA ARG A 69 -2.94 7.67 -9.90
C ARG A 69 -4.39 7.43 -10.33
N ALA A 70 -5.26 7.13 -9.37
CA ALA A 70 -6.69 7.01 -9.58
C ALA A 70 -7.39 8.28 -9.06
N ASP A 71 -7.85 9.13 -9.97
CA ASP A 71 -8.39 10.46 -9.63
C ASP A 71 -9.83 10.45 -9.11
N HIS A 72 -10.55 9.33 -9.23
CA HIS A 72 -11.95 9.20 -8.83
C HIS A 72 -12.24 7.89 -8.08
N VAL A 73 -11.83 7.83 -6.80
CA VAL A 73 -12.24 6.74 -5.89
C VAL A 73 -13.14 7.31 -4.80
N ALA A 74 -14.43 6.98 -4.87
CA ALA A 74 -15.43 7.49 -3.92
C ALA A 74 -15.45 6.72 -2.59
N SER A 75 -15.15 5.42 -2.61
CA SER A 75 -15.14 4.57 -1.41
C SER A 75 -14.35 3.27 -1.62
N LEU A 76 -13.93 2.67 -0.51
CA LEU A 76 -13.35 1.32 -0.46
C LEU A 76 -14.25 0.43 0.39
N CYS A 77 -14.81 -0.61 -0.21
CA CYS A 77 -15.54 -1.65 0.52
C CYS A 77 -14.56 -2.75 0.94
N VAL A 78 -14.61 -3.13 2.22
CA VAL A 78 -13.71 -4.11 2.84
C VAL A 78 -14.59 -5.14 3.54
N SER A 79 -14.28 -6.43 3.35
CA SER A 79 -15.01 -7.48 4.05
C SER A 79 -14.72 -7.42 5.55
N SER A 80 -15.66 -7.82 6.40
CA SER A 80 -15.42 -7.82 7.86
C SER A 80 -14.25 -8.71 8.27
N GLY A 81 -13.97 -9.79 7.53
CA GLY A 81 -12.81 -10.65 7.74
C GLY A 81 -11.48 -9.94 7.43
N ASP A 82 -11.44 -9.10 6.40
CA ASP A 82 -10.24 -8.36 5.99
C ASP A 82 -10.05 -7.05 6.76
N ALA A 83 -11.10 -6.56 7.43
CA ALA A 83 -11.08 -5.28 8.15
C ALA A 83 -10.01 -5.24 9.26
N ALA A 84 -9.82 -6.34 9.99
CA ALA A 84 -8.78 -6.43 11.02
C ALA A 84 -7.37 -6.33 10.42
N ALA A 85 -7.14 -6.99 9.28
CA ALA A 85 -5.85 -6.93 8.58
C ALA A 85 -5.58 -5.52 8.03
N LEU A 86 -6.61 -4.87 7.47
CA LEU A 86 -6.50 -3.49 7.00
C LEU A 86 -6.20 -2.52 8.16
N LEU A 87 -6.92 -2.64 9.28
CA LEU A 87 -6.67 -1.81 10.47
C LEU A 87 -5.26 -2.02 11.02
N ALA A 88 -4.78 -3.27 11.06
CA ALA A 88 -3.40 -3.56 11.48
C ALA A 88 -2.37 -2.93 10.53
N ALA A 89 -2.61 -2.97 9.21
CA ALA A 89 -1.74 -2.34 8.22
C ALA A 89 -1.70 -0.81 8.35
N LEU A 90 -2.85 -0.18 8.63
CA LEU A 90 -2.97 1.26 8.89
C LEU A 90 -2.28 1.64 10.21
N ALA A 91 -2.48 0.86 11.27
CA ALA A 91 -1.90 1.12 12.59
C ALA A 91 -0.37 0.89 12.62
N GLY A 92 0.16 0.00 11.78
CA GLY A 92 1.60 -0.23 11.65
C GLY A 92 2.41 1.01 11.26
N GLU A 93 1.78 2.00 10.61
CA GLU A 93 2.41 3.30 10.33
C GLU A 93 2.37 4.26 11.53
N SER A 94 1.39 4.11 12.43
CA SER A 94 1.22 4.98 13.59
C SER A 94 2.25 4.74 14.69
N LEU A 95 2.94 3.60 14.69
CA LEU A 95 3.99 3.27 15.68
C LEU A 95 5.37 3.83 15.33
N LEU A 96 5.55 4.41 14.14
CA LEU A 96 6.82 5.04 13.74
C LEU A 96 6.92 6.54 14.11
N GLU A 97 5.84 7.16 14.60
CA GLU A 97 5.79 8.59 14.96
C GLU A 97 5.60 8.83 16.48
N ARG A 98 6.41 8.19 17.32
CA ARG A 98 6.63 8.68 18.69
C ARG A 98 8.11 9.08 18.85
N PRO A 99 8.46 10.37 18.78
CA PRO A 99 9.76 10.82 19.22
C PRO A 99 9.83 10.63 20.75
N ALA A 100 10.96 10.09 21.21
CA ALA A 100 11.38 10.14 22.60
C ALA A 100 11.91 11.54 22.94
#